data_AF-A0A6J8AWU6-F1
#
_entry.id   AF-A0A6J8AWU6-F1
#
_cell.length_a   1.000
_cell.length_b   1.000
_cell.length_c   1.000
_cell.angle_alpha   90.00
_cell.angle_beta   90.00
_cell.angle_gamma   90.00
#
_symmetry.space_group_name_H-M   'P 1'
#
loop_
_entity.id
_entity.type
_entity.pdbx_description
1 polymer ?
#
loop_
_entity_poly.entity_id
_entity_poly.type
_entity_poly.pdbx_seq_one_letter_code
_entity_poly.pdbx_strand_id
1 'polypeptide(L)'
;MLIKGMPCGPVIFNEVGLVETNKSFIEKTDLLKARVVVQPNSNIILLRVANFSTEPVKVYKNTIVGTFEPVDIETFEVSTVSRVNCAEIKTEVGIPDHLKCIFEKSSKDLDNIEVKKLKEFLCSYQDVFSKSPSDIGHTEIVNYKINTGNAKPIKFKP
;
A
#
# COMPACT_ATOMS: atom_id res chain seq x y z
N MET A 1 20.56 -7.45 -5.47
CA MET A 1 21.92 -7.01 -5.09
C MET A 1 21.88 -5.54 -4.68
N LEU A 2 22.79 -5.09 -3.80
CA LEU A 2 22.95 -3.67 -3.45
C LEU A 2 24.27 -3.16 -4.02
N ILE A 3 24.25 -2.00 -4.65
CA ILE A 3 25.45 -1.30 -5.13
C ILE A 3 25.49 0.11 -4.52
N LYS A 4 26.70 0.62 -4.29
CA LYS A 4 26.90 2.01 -3.83
C LYS A 4 26.96 2.92 -5.04
N GLY A 5 26.03 3.87 -5.11
CA GLY A 5 26.03 4.98 -6.04
C GLY A 5 26.53 6.25 -5.38
N MET A 6 27.18 7.11 -6.16
CA MET A 6 27.57 8.46 -5.76
C MET A 6 26.98 9.43 -6.79
N PRO A 7 26.22 10.45 -6.37
CA PRO A 7 25.76 11.50 -7.28
C PRO A 7 26.94 12.20 -7.95
N CYS A 8 26.87 12.38 -9.26
CA CYS A 8 27.80 13.20 -10.01
C CYS A 8 27.17 14.60 -10.16
N GLY A 9 27.59 15.57 -9.34
CA GLY A 9 26.99 16.90 -9.31
C GLY A 9 27.44 17.73 -8.11
N PRO A 10 26.88 18.94 -7.91
CA PRO A 10 27.09 19.72 -6.68
C PRO A 10 26.74 18.87 -5.45
N VAL A 11 27.41 19.11 -4.33
CA VAL A 11 27.28 18.23 -3.16
C VAL A 11 25.87 18.35 -2.60
N ILE A 12 25.08 17.29 -2.79
CA ILE A 12 23.69 17.20 -2.37
C ILE A 12 23.68 16.76 -0.91
N PHE A 13 23.87 17.71 0.00
CA PHE A 13 23.78 17.44 1.42
C PHE A 13 22.32 17.46 1.85
N ASN A 14 21.84 16.31 2.33
CA ASN A 14 20.59 16.20 3.07
C ASN A 14 19.28 16.49 2.30
N GLU A 15 19.34 16.66 0.98
CA GLU A 15 18.15 16.80 0.14
C GLU A 15 17.57 15.42 -0.18
N VAL A 16 16.24 15.33 -0.22
CA VAL A 16 15.57 14.13 -0.73
C VAL A 16 15.47 14.24 -2.25
N GLY A 17 15.72 13.14 -2.94
CA GLY A 17 15.56 13.11 -4.38
C GLY A 17 15.12 11.76 -4.89
N LEU A 18 14.63 11.79 -6.12
CA LEU A 18 14.22 10.64 -6.88
C LEU A 18 15.41 10.15 -7.71
N VAL A 19 15.70 8.86 -7.60
CA VAL A 19 16.66 8.22 -8.49
C VAL A 19 15.89 7.42 -9.54
N GLU A 20 16.14 7.73 -10.80
CA GLU A 20 15.59 7.02 -11.95
C GLU A 20 16.65 6.14 -12.62
N THR A 21 16.23 5.26 -13.52
CA THR A 21 17.14 4.35 -14.23
C THR A 21 17.46 4.93 -15.59
N ASN A 22 18.72 4.89 -15.99
CA ASN A 22 19.13 5.34 -17.31
C ASN A 22 18.85 4.23 -18.35
N LYS A 23 18.20 4.55 -19.47
CA LYS A 23 17.93 3.56 -20.53
C LYS A 23 19.21 2.91 -21.07
N SER A 24 20.27 3.69 -21.24
CA SER A 24 21.57 3.18 -21.71
C SER A 24 22.23 2.23 -20.71
N PHE A 25 21.88 2.30 -19.42
CA PHE A 25 22.35 1.32 -18.43
C PHE A 25 21.66 -0.03 -18.63
N ILE A 26 20.34 -0.03 -18.86
CA ILE A 26 19.55 -1.25 -19.12
C ILE A 26 19.91 -1.87 -20.48
N GLU A 27 20.19 -1.06 -21.49
CA GLU A 27 20.58 -1.56 -22.82
C GLU A 27 21.99 -2.17 -22.83
N LYS A 28 22.90 -1.66 -22.00
CA LYS A 28 24.29 -2.15 -21.90
C LYS A 28 24.46 -3.27 -20.88
N THR A 29 23.55 -3.37 -19.93
CA THR A 29 23.60 -4.35 -18.84
C THR A 29 22.21 -4.93 -18.64
N ASP A 30 22.08 -6.25 -18.55
CA ASP A 30 20.81 -6.93 -18.22
C ASP A 30 20.39 -6.75 -16.75
N LEU A 31 20.72 -5.58 -16.18
CA LEU A 31 20.43 -5.18 -14.82
C LEU A 31 19.31 -4.15 -14.83
N LEU A 32 18.26 -4.44 -14.07
CA LEU A 32 17.24 -3.47 -13.75
C LEU A 32 17.50 -2.86 -12.38
N LYS A 33 17.40 -1.53 -12.32
CA LYS A 33 17.51 -0.77 -11.09
C LYS A 33 16.12 -0.27 -10.69
N ALA A 34 15.81 -0.36 -9.40
CA ALA A 34 14.53 0.13 -8.87
C ALA A 34 14.49 1.67 -8.84
N ARG A 35 13.36 2.25 -9.26
CA ARG A 35 13.06 3.67 -8.99
C ARG A 35 12.91 3.84 -7.48
N VAL A 36 13.59 4.82 -6.91
CA VAL A 36 13.69 4.96 -5.45
C VAL A 36 13.79 6.43 -5.05
N VAL A 37 13.06 6.81 -4.00
CA VAL A 37 13.22 8.09 -3.30
C VAL A 37 14.25 7.88 -2.20
N VAL A 38 15.29 8.71 -2.19
CA VAL A 38 16.42 8.56 -1.25
C VAL A 38 16.86 9.90 -0.71
N GLN A 39 17.33 9.88 0.54
CA GLN A 39 18.09 10.96 1.14
C GLN A 39 19.54 10.48 1.25
N PRO A 40 20.48 11.05 0.47
CA PRO A 40 21.87 10.62 0.49
C PRO A 40 22.50 10.81 1.87
N ASN A 41 23.14 9.77 2.42
CA ASN A 41 23.94 9.89 3.63
C ASN A 41 25.42 9.99 3.23
N SER A 42 26.08 11.10 3.58
CA SER A 42 27.48 11.35 3.23
C SER A 42 27.77 11.16 1.73
N ASN A 43 26.83 11.58 0.89
CA ASN A 43 26.90 11.49 -0.58
C ASN A 43 26.91 10.05 -1.14
N ILE A 44 26.50 9.06 -0.35
CA ILE A 44 26.36 7.67 -0.77
C ILE A 44 24.88 7.32 -0.85
N ILE A 45 24.49 6.72 -1.97
CA ILE A 45 23.15 6.19 -2.22
C ILE A 45 23.26 4.66 -2.37
N LEU A 46 22.45 3.90 -1.63
CA LEU A 46 22.34 2.46 -1.82
C LEU A 46 21.29 2.16 -2.89
N LEU A 47 21.72 1.57 -4.01
CA LEU A 47 20.85 1.23 -5.13
C LEU A 47 20.60 -0.28 -5.17
N ARG A 48 19.32 -0.65 -5.22
CA ARG A 48 18.92 -2.05 -5.41
C ARG A 48 18.84 -2.35 -6.91
N VAL A 49 19.61 -3.34 -7.32
CA VAL A 49 19.64 -3.85 -8.69
C VAL A 49 19.29 -5.33 -8.73
N ALA A 50 18.60 -5.72 -9.78
CA ALA A 50 18.20 -7.08 -10.09
C ALA A 50 18.82 -7.49 -11.42
N ASN A 51 19.53 -8.61 -11.41
CA ASN A 51 20.05 -9.25 -12.61
C ASN A 51 19.01 -10.24 -13.10
N PHE A 52 18.51 -10.04 -14.32
CA PHE A 52 17.53 -10.93 -14.94
C PHE A 52 18.15 -11.86 -15.98
N SER A 53 19.45 -11.71 -16.26
CA SER A 53 20.17 -12.65 -17.11
C SER A 53 20.51 -13.94 -16.36
N THR A 54 20.81 -15.00 -17.11
CA THR A 54 21.27 -16.28 -16.58
C THR A 54 22.73 -16.25 -16.12
N GLU A 55 23.47 -15.20 -16.48
CA GLU A 55 24.91 -15.07 -16.24
C GLU A 55 25.23 -13.93 -15.25
N PRO A 56 26.34 -14.01 -14.51
CA PRO A 56 26.79 -12.90 -13.68
C PRO A 56 27.18 -11.67 -14.51
N VAL A 57 26.53 -10.52 -14.24
CA VAL A 57 26.87 -9.24 -14.90
C VAL A 57 27.89 -8.45 -14.08
N LYS A 58 28.98 -8.01 -14.71
CA LYS A 58 30.01 -7.16 -14.08
C LYS A 58 29.65 -5.69 -14.20
N VAL A 59 29.59 -4.99 -13.06
CA VAL A 59 29.41 -3.54 -13.01
C VAL A 59 30.73 -2.89 -12.60
N TYR A 60 31.28 -2.04 -13.45
CA TYR A 60 32.53 -1.36 -13.18
C TYR A 60 32.32 -0.11 -12.31
N LYS A 61 33.36 0.29 -11.58
CA LYS A 61 33.36 1.57 -10.86
C LYS A 61 33.12 2.71 -11.86
N ASN A 62 32.42 3.75 -11.43
CA ASN A 62 32.02 4.91 -12.25
C ASN A 62 31.06 4.58 -13.40
N THR A 63 30.38 3.43 -13.36
CA THR A 63 29.25 3.17 -14.26
C THR A 63 28.08 4.07 -13.88
N ILE A 64 27.53 4.78 -14.86
CA ILE A 64 26.33 5.61 -14.67
C ILE A 64 25.11 4.70 -14.68
N VAL A 65 24.46 4.56 -13.52
CA VAL A 65 23.30 3.68 -13.32
C VAL A 65 21.97 4.41 -13.55
N GLY A 66 21.96 5.73 -13.39
CA GLY A 66 20.74 6.50 -13.34
C GLY A 66 20.98 7.99 -13.14
N THR A 67 19.88 8.72 -13.02
CA THR A 67 19.83 10.15 -12.71
C THR A 67 19.26 10.34 -11.31
N PHE A 68 19.77 11.33 -10.59
CA PHE A 68 19.20 11.81 -9.33
C PHE A 68 18.58 13.16 -9.60
N GLU A 69 17.32 13.33 -9.24
CA GLU A 69 16.59 14.60 -9.33
C GLU A 69 16.14 14.99 -7.93
N PRO A 70 16.57 16.16 -7.40
CA PRO A 70 16.09 16.64 -6.10
C PRO A 70 14.58 16.87 -6.19
N VAL A 71 13.86 16.51 -5.14
CA VAL A 71 12.42 16.68 -5.07
C VAL A 71 12.10 17.57 -3.87
N ASP A 72 11.43 18.68 -4.16
CA ASP A 72 10.81 19.49 -3.11
C ASP A 72 9.67 18.68 -2.50
N ILE A 73 9.92 18.14 -1.31
CA ILE A 73 8.85 17.57 -0.51
C ILE A 73 8.10 18.76 0.06
N GLU A 74 7.02 19.14 -0.61
CA GLU A 74 5.96 19.87 0.06
C GLU A 74 5.50 18.98 1.21
N THR A 75 5.96 19.29 2.41
CA THR A 75 5.29 18.84 3.62
C THR A 75 3.96 19.54 3.60
N PHE A 76 2.99 18.95 2.90
CA PHE A 76 1.64 19.03 3.38
C PHE A 76 1.76 18.66 4.85
N GLU A 77 1.26 19.53 5.72
CA GLU A 77 0.74 19.06 6.98
C GLU A 77 -0.37 18.08 6.59
N VAL A 78 0.03 16.86 6.27
CA VAL A 78 -0.69 15.67 6.66
C VAL A 78 -0.67 15.83 8.16
N SER A 79 -1.62 16.63 8.67
CA SER A 79 -2.21 16.48 9.98
C SER A 79 -2.19 14.99 10.16
N THR A 80 -1.26 14.56 11.03
CA THR A 80 -0.86 13.17 11.10
C THR A 80 -2.16 12.42 11.02
N VAL A 81 -2.33 11.59 9.98
CA VAL A 81 -3.31 10.53 10.11
C VAL A 81 -2.63 9.59 11.10
N SER A 82 -2.55 10.07 12.36
CA SER A 82 -2.71 9.31 13.57
C SER A 82 -3.60 8.20 13.11
N ARG A 83 -3.06 6.97 13.05
CA ARG A 83 -3.85 5.75 12.87
C ARG A 83 -5.18 6.08 13.46
N VAL A 84 -6.22 6.29 12.63
CA VAL A 84 -7.39 7.04 13.10
C VAL A 84 -7.81 6.29 14.32
N ASN A 85 -7.56 6.89 15.49
CA ASN A 85 -8.17 6.37 16.69
C ASN A 85 -9.57 6.78 16.37
N CYS A 86 -10.39 5.83 15.92
CA CYS A 86 -11.71 6.10 15.37
C CYS A 86 -12.67 6.62 16.46
N ALA A 87 -12.12 7.16 17.54
CA ALA A 87 -12.72 7.84 18.64
C ALA A 87 -12.29 9.31 18.58
N GLU A 88 -12.75 10.07 17.60
CA GLU A 88 -12.99 11.53 17.76
C GLU A 88 -13.76 12.13 16.57
N ILE A 89 -14.88 11.53 16.20
CA ILE A 89 -15.99 12.28 15.60
C ILE A 89 -17.09 12.34 16.65
N LYS A 90 -16.95 13.30 17.59
CA LYS A 90 -18.08 13.81 18.36
C LYS A 90 -18.89 14.71 17.43
N THR A 91 -19.65 14.10 16.56
CA THR A 91 -20.85 14.73 16.03
C THR A 91 -21.95 13.70 16.15
N GLU A 92 -23.05 14.10 16.78
CA GLU A 92 -24.30 13.33 16.85
C GLU A 92 -24.96 13.23 15.46
N VAL A 93 -24.17 12.96 14.42
CA VAL A 93 -24.65 12.71 13.08
C VAL A 93 -25.18 11.28 13.08
N GLY A 94 -26.39 11.13 12.57
CA GLY A 94 -27.04 9.82 12.41
C GLY A 94 -26.16 8.83 11.64
N ILE A 95 -26.58 7.57 11.65
CA ILE A 95 -25.85 6.52 10.91
C ILE A 95 -25.82 6.88 9.42
N PRO A 96 -24.65 6.86 8.77
CA PRO A 96 -24.51 7.10 7.33
C PRO A 96 -25.45 6.22 6.49
N ASP A 97 -25.95 6.75 5.37
CA ASP A 97 -26.99 6.10 4.56
C ASP A 97 -26.61 4.68 4.10
N HIS A 98 -25.34 4.46 3.71
CA HIS A 98 -24.84 3.16 3.26
C HIS A 98 -24.76 2.12 4.40
N LEU A 99 -24.79 2.56 5.66
CA LEU A 99 -24.70 1.69 6.84
C LEU A 99 -26.04 1.41 7.51
N LYS A 100 -27.11 2.14 7.15
CA LYS A 100 -28.45 1.98 7.75
C LYS A 100 -28.96 0.54 7.65
N CYS A 101 -28.85 -0.07 6.48
CA CYS A 101 -29.28 -1.44 6.24
C CYS A 101 -28.55 -2.46 7.14
N ILE A 102 -27.24 -2.27 7.33
CA ILE A 102 -26.42 -3.15 8.18
C ILE A 102 -26.80 -2.94 9.65
N PHE A 103 -26.93 -1.68 10.08
CA PHE A 103 -27.32 -1.36 11.44
C PHE A 103 -28.69 -1.93 11.80
N GLU A 104 -29.71 -1.74 10.96
CA GLU A 104 -31.06 -2.24 11.19
C GLU A 104 -31.12 -3.77 11.25
N LYS A 105 -30.33 -4.46 10.42
CA LYS A 105 -30.28 -5.94 10.43
C LYS A 105 -29.58 -6.47 11.67
N SER A 106 -28.47 -5.85 12.05
CA SER A 106 -27.62 -6.31 13.16
C SER A 106 -28.14 -5.88 14.53
N SER A 107 -29.01 -4.86 14.61
CA SER A 107 -29.54 -4.34 15.88
C SER A 107 -30.76 -5.10 16.42
N LYS A 108 -31.33 -6.06 15.67
CA LYS A 108 -32.60 -6.71 16.04
C LYS A 108 -32.53 -7.53 17.32
N ASP A 109 -31.39 -8.16 17.56
CA ASP A 109 -31.17 -9.09 18.67
C ASP A 109 -30.20 -8.53 19.73
N LEU A 110 -29.92 -7.22 19.67
CA LEU A 110 -28.97 -6.55 20.57
C LEU A 110 -29.70 -5.76 21.66
N ASP A 111 -29.08 -5.68 22.84
CA ASP A 111 -29.56 -4.80 23.90
C ASP A 111 -29.21 -3.32 23.61
N ASN A 112 -29.77 -2.39 24.40
CA ASN A 112 -29.56 -0.96 24.19
C ASN A 112 -28.08 -0.53 24.32
N ILE A 113 -27.26 -1.24 25.09
CA ILE A 113 -25.83 -0.95 25.28
C ILE A 113 -25.06 -1.41 24.04
N GLU A 114 -25.38 -2.60 23.55
CA GLU A 114 -24.81 -3.21 22.36
C GLU A 114 -25.19 -2.45 21.09
N VAL A 115 -26.44 -1.99 20.97
CA VAL A 115 -26.89 -1.13 19.86
C VAL A 115 -26.08 0.17 19.83
N LYS A 116 -25.79 0.76 21.00
CA LYS A 116 -24.95 1.97 21.07
C LYS A 116 -23.51 1.68 20.64
N LYS A 117 -22.91 0.59 21.13
CA LYS A 117 -21.57 0.16 20.72
C LYS A 117 -21.49 -0.15 19.23
N LEU A 118 -22.51 -0.80 18.67
CA LEU A 118 -22.61 -1.10 17.25
C LEU A 118 -22.68 0.18 16.43
N LYS A 119 -23.48 1.16 16.85
CA LYS A 119 -23.55 2.46 16.21
C LYS A 119 -22.20 3.17 16.20
N GLU A 120 -21.53 3.21 17.35
CA GLU A 120 -20.18 3.80 17.48
C GLU A 120 -19.19 3.08 16.56
N PHE A 121 -19.16 1.74 16.58
CA PHE A 121 -18.29 0.93 15.73
C PHE A 121 -18.51 1.20 14.23
N LEU A 122 -19.77 1.19 13.77
CA LEU A 122 -20.07 1.42 12.35
C LEU A 122 -19.68 2.82 11.90
N CYS A 123 -19.90 3.85 12.73
CA CYS A 123 -19.49 5.21 12.41
C CYS A 123 -17.97 5.37 12.41
N SER A 124 -17.29 4.74 13.38
CA SER A 124 -15.83 4.74 13.52
C SER A 124 -15.12 4.15 12.29
N TYR A 125 -15.67 3.08 11.71
CA TYR A 125 -15.07 2.36 10.58
C TYR A 125 -15.89 2.48 9.29
N GLN A 126 -16.61 3.60 9.11
CA GLN A 126 -17.56 3.79 8.01
C GLN A 126 -16.92 3.73 6.60
N ASP A 127 -15.61 3.97 6.52
CA ASP A 127 -14.78 3.98 5.32
C ASP A 127 -14.35 2.58 4.87
N VAL A 128 -14.41 1.59 5.76
CA VAL A 128 -14.11 0.19 5.45
C VAL A 128 -15.27 -0.49 4.71
N PHE A 129 -16.50 0.00 4.91
CA PHE A 129 -17.68 -0.56 4.28
C PHE A 129 -17.94 0.07 2.91
N SER A 130 -18.25 -0.78 1.94
CA SER A 130 -18.58 -0.35 0.59
C SER A 130 -19.80 0.57 0.56
N LYS A 131 -19.68 1.69 -0.16
CA LYS A 131 -20.77 2.68 -0.29
C LYS A 131 -21.79 2.29 -1.35
N SER A 132 -21.38 1.49 -2.33
CA SER A 132 -22.21 1.00 -3.42
C SER A 132 -21.70 -0.35 -3.93
N PRO A 133 -22.52 -1.11 -4.68
CA PRO A 133 -22.10 -2.38 -5.29
C PRO A 133 -20.90 -2.24 -6.25
N SER A 134 -20.64 -1.04 -6.78
CA SER A 134 -19.51 -0.77 -7.67
C SER A 134 -18.17 -0.57 -6.95
N ASP A 135 -18.20 -0.41 -5.62
CA ASP A 135 -17.02 -0.20 -4.75
C ASP A 135 -16.37 -1.54 -4.33
N ILE A 136 -17.15 -2.62 -4.41
CA ILE A 136 -16.63 -3.98 -4.25
C ILE A 136 -16.07 -4.39 -5.60
N GLY A 137 -14.79 -4.75 -5.66
CA GLY A 137 -14.23 -5.42 -6.84
C GLY A 137 -15.10 -6.61 -7.21
N HIS A 138 -15.81 -6.51 -8.35
CA HIS A 138 -16.83 -7.48 -8.76
C HIS A 138 -16.27 -8.91 -8.71
N THR A 139 -16.80 -9.73 -7.80
CA THR A 139 -16.58 -11.19 -7.78
C THR A 139 -17.80 -11.98 -8.25
N GLU A 140 -18.91 -11.31 -8.59
CA GLU A 140 -20.09 -11.97 -9.18
C GLU A 140 -19.88 -12.46 -10.63
N ILE A 141 -18.72 -12.15 -11.24
CA ILE A 141 -18.36 -12.66 -12.56
C ILE A 141 -18.38 -14.20 -12.58
N VAL A 142 -18.09 -14.85 -11.43
CA VAL A 142 -18.05 -16.32 -11.38
C VAL A 142 -18.67 -16.85 -10.09
N ASN A 143 -19.90 -17.37 -10.20
CA ASN A 143 -20.50 -18.21 -9.17
C ASN A 143 -19.98 -19.66 -9.32
N TYR A 144 -19.06 -20.08 -8.46
CA TYR A 144 -18.65 -21.49 -8.37
C TYR A 144 -19.61 -22.27 -7.47
N LYS A 145 -20.48 -23.09 -8.07
CA LYS A 145 -21.26 -24.09 -7.34
C LYS A 145 -20.39 -25.32 -7.09
N ILE A 146 -20.05 -25.58 -5.83
CA ILE A 146 -19.43 -26.85 -5.44
C ILE A 146 -20.52 -27.91 -5.47
N ASN A 147 -20.51 -28.76 -6.49
CA ASN A 147 -21.45 -29.87 -6.60
C ASN A 147 -21.00 -31.04 -5.71
N THR A 148 -21.37 -31.01 -4.44
CA THR A 148 -21.10 -32.10 -3.49
C THR A 148 -21.98 -33.33 -3.73
N GLY A 149 -22.98 -33.27 -4.61
CA GLY A 149 -23.90 -34.36 -4.90
C GLY A 149 -24.45 -35.01 -3.62
N ASN A 150 -24.24 -36.32 -3.48
CA ASN A 150 -24.59 -37.11 -2.29
C ASN A 150 -23.38 -37.42 -1.39
N ALA A 151 -22.27 -36.69 -1.53
CA ALA A 151 -21.07 -36.94 -0.74
C ALA A 151 -21.31 -36.61 0.74
N LYS A 152 -20.96 -37.54 1.63
CA LYS A 152 -21.08 -37.35 3.08
C LYS A 152 -19.99 -36.37 3.56
N PRO A 153 -20.29 -35.48 4.52
CA PRO A 153 -19.30 -34.59 5.12
C PRO A 153 -18.10 -35.37 5.67
N ILE A 154 -16.89 -34.87 5.41
CA ILE A 154 -15.65 -35.47 5.91
C ILE A 154 -15.32 -34.85 7.27
N LYS A 155 -15.21 -35.69 8.31
CA LYS A 155 -14.75 -35.28 9.64
C LYS A 155 -13.25 -35.50 9.75
N PHE A 156 -12.46 -34.44 9.77
CA PHE A 156 -11.06 -34.50 10.18
C PHE A 156 -10.98 -34.58 11.71
N LYS A 157 -10.07 -35.43 12.23
CA LYS A 157 -9.76 -35.45 13.67
C LYS A 157 -8.92 -34.20 14.01
N PRO A 158 -9.12 -33.60 15.20
CA PRO A 158 -8.32 -32.45 15.65
C PRO A 158 -6.85 -32.82 15.80
#